data_AF-A0A423SZD5-F1
#
_entry.id   AF-A0A423SZD5-F1
#
_cell.length_a   1.000
_cell.length_b   1.000
_cell.length_c   1.000
_cell.angle_alpha   90.00
_cell.angle_beta   90.00
_cell.angle_gamma   90.00
#
_symmetry.space_group_name_H-M   'P 1'
#
loop_
_entity.id
_entity.type
_entity.pdbx_description
1 polymer ?
#
loop_
_entity_poly.entity_id
_entity_poly.type
_entity_poly.pdbx_seq_one_letter_code
_entity_poly.pdbx_strand_id
1 'polypeptide(L)'
;MGRGQRLALGIFVLLLVDIIWVASSELSEYIFNDAGFDKPFFSTYLKTSMFSLYLLGFVFWSPWRHQCIHSNQDESMYQVVDIGDAEELASPEERRLSEPKYVPLKLQDQQEKSSDGESDDSSVKSVRFSKLTEVRQMSEAEAVEAMMSRLSFSASLRAEQLALQAANKLSIKEVMKISCIFCLLWFLGNYGYQIALSDTEAGVVNVISSTSGLFTLILAAIFPSSSVDRFTLSKLFSVLLMVAGVVLVSLEDISLEGATVPVGVVWSLVGAVLYACYMVFLRRKVPTEDRMDFTMFFGFVGLFNTIILWPGFPLLDVLGWETFQLPNKEQLLYMSVNGLIGTVLSELLWLWGCFLTSSLMATLSLSLTIPLTMVVDIFVKDVEYSLIFYIGAIPMMLSFIVVTLLTHYENWDPLMDCITKINRRCSRNNHMYSLVDTEGLERESLIVNETGVDEAEEEDEEEVDTTGINNAIVITDNASASNSMPTMINNII
;
A
#
# COMPACT_ATOMS: atom_id res chain seq x y z
N MET A 1 12.10 -7.99 -2.40
CA MET A 1 12.59 -7.09 -1.33
C MET A 1 12.47 -7.82 0.00
N GLY A 2 13.51 -7.83 0.85
CA GLY A 2 13.41 -8.49 2.15
C GLY A 2 12.38 -7.81 3.06
N ARG A 3 11.73 -8.56 3.96
CA ARG A 3 10.69 -8.01 4.87
C ARG A 3 11.18 -6.81 5.68
N GLY A 4 12.38 -6.88 6.25
CA GLY A 4 12.99 -5.77 6.99
C GLY A 4 13.28 -4.55 6.11
N GLN A 5 13.76 -4.77 4.87
CA GLN A 5 13.97 -3.68 3.91
C GLN A 5 12.66 -2.99 3.52
N ARG A 6 11.59 -3.78 3.32
CA ARG A 6 10.25 -3.27 3.00
C ARG A 6 9.71 -2.40 4.13
N LEU A 7 9.82 -2.87 5.37
CA LEU A 7 9.41 -2.12 6.55
C LEU A 7 10.24 -0.84 6.72
N ALA A 8 11.56 -0.92 6.55
CA ALA A 8 12.44 0.25 6.64
C ALA A 8 12.12 1.30 5.55
N LEU A 9 11.85 0.88 4.31
CA LEU A 9 11.39 1.76 3.24
C LEU A 9 10.07 2.44 3.63
N GLY A 10 9.10 1.66 4.12
CA GLY A 10 7.81 2.22 4.51
C GLY A 10 7.90 3.22 5.65
N ILE A 11 8.73 2.96 6.67
CA ILE A 11 9.01 3.92 7.75
C ILE A 11 9.66 5.19 7.22
N PHE A 12 10.66 5.05 6.36
CA PHE A 12 11.33 6.19 5.73
C PHE A 12 10.35 7.06 4.95
N VAL A 13 9.45 6.43 4.18
CA VAL A 13 8.40 7.13 3.43
C VAL A 13 7.43 7.84 4.38
N LEU A 14 6.97 7.19 5.46
CA LEU A 14 6.07 7.82 6.44
C LEU A 14 6.71 9.04 7.11
N LEU A 15 7.96 8.93 7.60
CA LEU A 15 8.66 10.05 8.22
C LEU A 15 8.92 11.21 7.23
N LEU A 16 9.20 10.88 5.97
CA LEU A 16 9.33 11.89 4.92
C LEU A 16 8.02 12.62 4.69
N VAL A 17 6.88 11.91 4.74
CA VAL A 17 5.57 12.55 4.63
C VAL A 17 5.27 13.42 5.85
N ASP A 18 5.59 12.98 7.07
CA ASP A 18 5.40 13.79 8.27
C ASP A 18 6.13 15.15 8.13
N ILE A 19 7.37 15.17 7.61
CA ILE A 19 8.11 16.42 7.32
C ILE A 19 7.39 17.29 6.28
N ILE A 20 6.89 16.68 5.19
CA ILE A 20 6.13 17.41 4.16
C ILE A 20 4.85 18.01 4.76
N TRP A 21 4.16 17.27 5.62
CA TRP A 21 2.95 17.74 6.29
C TRP A 21 3.21 18.89 7.26
N VAL A 22 4.30 18.84 8.03
CA VAL A 22 4.74 19.98 8.85
C VAL A 22 5.01 21.21 7.98
N ALA A 23 5.76 21.07 6.88
CA ALA A 23 6.01 22.19 5.99
C ALA A 23 4.72 22.72 5.33
N SER A 24 3.79 21.82 5.00
CA SER A 24 2.48 22.12 4.42
C SER A 24 1.53 22.82 5.40
N SER A 25 1.58 22.48 6.69
CA SER A 25 0.78 23.14 7.73
C SER A 25 1.24 24.58 7.94
N GLU A 26 2.56 24.80 8.05
CA GLU A 26 3.15 26.14 8.14
C GLU A 26 2.82 27.01 6.92
N LEU A 27 2.90 26.43 5.72
CA LEU A 27 2.52 27.13 4.49
C LEU A 27 1.01 27.45 4.46
N SER A 28 0.17 26.58 5.03
CA SER A 28 -1.27 26.83 5.12
C SER A 28 -1.56 27.98 6.11
N GLU A 29 -0.89 28.00 7.25
CA GLU A 29 -0.99 29.08 8.24
C GLU A 29 -0.60 30.44 7.64
N TYR A 30 0.51 30.49 6.89
CA TYR A 30 0.92 31.69 6.16
C TYR A 30 -0.14 32.17 5.15
N ILE A 31 -0.80 31.25 4.43
CA ILE A 31 -1.85 31.60 3.47
C ILE A 31 -3.09 32.19 4.17
N PHE A 32 -3.46 31.64 5.33
CA PHE A 32 -4.63 32.10 6.08
C PHE A 32 -4.38 33.42 6.81
N ASN A 33 -3.24 33.55 7.49
CA ASN A 33 -2.93 34.71 8.34
C ASN A 33 -2.29 35.87 7.58
N ASP A 34 -1.22 35.61 6.81
CA ASP A 34 -0.43 36.68 6.18
C ASP A 34 -0.94 37.05 4.78
N ALA A 35 -1.42 36.07 4.02
CA ALA A 35 -1.98 36.32 2.69
C ALA A 35 -3.48 36.67 2.72
N GLY A 36 -4.17 36.49 3.86
CA GLY A 36 -5.56 36.95 4.07
C GLY A 36 -6.63 36.21 3.28
N PHE A 37 -6.48 34.90 3.05
CA PHE A 37 -7.46 34.07 2.33
C PHE A 37 -8.13 33.03 3.24
N ASP A 38 -9.01 33.47 4.14
CA ASP A 38 -9.71 32.64 5.11
C ASP A 38 -10.93 31.89 4.50
N LYS A 39 -10.63 30.84 3.72
CA LYS A 39 -11.62 30.05 2.95
C LYS A 39 -11.29 28.55 3.00
N PRO A 40 -11.64 27.84 4.10
CA PRO A 40 -11.23 26.45 4.33
C PRO A 40 -11.88 25.46 3.37
N PHE A 41 -13.14 25.66 2.96
CA PHE A 41 -13.80 24.79 1.99
C PHE A 41 -13.16 24.95 0.62
N PHE A 42 -12.94 26.18 0.16
CA PHE A 42 -12.28 26.41 -1.12
C PHE A 42 -10.86 25.82 -1.15
N SER A 43 -10.08 26.02 -0.09
CA SER A 43 -8.72 25.47 0.02
C SER A 43 -8.74 23.94 -0.04
N THR A 44 -9.61 23.31 0.74
CA THR A 44 -9.76 21.85 0.75
C THR A 44 -10.20 21.32 -0.60
N TYR A 45 -11.24 21.92 -1.20
CA TYR A 45 -11.75 21.51 -2.52
C TYR A 45 -10.71 21.63 -3.62
N LEU A 46 -9.93 22.72 -3.63
CA LEU A 46 -8.87 22.92 -4.61
C LEU A 46 -7.79 21.85 -4.46
N LYS A 47 -7.29 21.65 -3.23
CA LYS A 47 -6.28 20.63 -2.91
C LYS A 47 -6.74 19.22 -3.29
N THR A 48 -7.97 18.82 -2.93
CA THR A 48 -8.50 17.48 -3.24
C THR A 48 -8.84 17.31 -4.73
N SER A 49 -9.27 18.36 -5.42
CA SER A 49 -9.51 18.31 -6.86
C SER A 49 -8.21 18.13 -7.65
N MET A 50 -7.07 18.59 -7.13
CA MET A 50 -5.76 18.38 -7.77
C MET A 50 -5.36 16.91 -7.87
N PHE A 51 -5.94 16.01 -7.06
CA PHE A 51 -5.73 14.57 -7.26
C PHE A 51 -6.13 14.09 -8.66
N SER A 52 -7.10 14.76 -9.31
CA SER A 52 -7.53 14.44 -10.68
C SER A 52 -6.40 14.54 -11.71
N LEU A 53 -5.32 15.29 -11.40
CA LEU A 53 -4.13 15.37 -12.25
C LEU A 53 -3.45 14.00 -12.45
N TYR A 54 -3.60 13.06 -11.50
CA TYR A 54 -3.09 11.71 -11.70
C TYR A 54 -3.78 10.97 -12.85
N LEU A 55 -5.01 11.34 -13.23
CA LEU A 55 -5.69 10.76 -14.39
C LEU A 55 -5.04 11.16 -15.72
N LEU A 56 -4.17 12.19 -15.75
CA LEU A 56 -3.32 12.44 -16.92
C LEU A 56 -2.41 11.24 -17.22
N GLY A 57 -2.19 10.34 -16.26
CA GLY A 57 -1.58 9.04 -16.51
C GLY A 57 -2.31 8.21 -17.56
N PHE A 58 -3.63 8.35 -17.76
CA PHE A 58 -4.33 7.68 -18.88
C PHE A 58 -3.93 8.26 -20.26
N VAL A 59 -3.43 9.50 -20.29
CA VAL A 59 -2.97 10.17 -21.52
C VAL A 59 -1.52 9.82 -21.82
N PHE A 60 -0.66 9.69 -20.80
CA PHE A 60 0.77 9.45 -20.97
C PHE A 60 1.19 7.98 -20.83
N TRP A 61 0.41 7.17 -20.11
CA TRP A 61 0.75 5.79 -19.79
C TRP A 61 -0.11 4.81 -20.60
N SER A 62 0.55 4.07 -21.51
CA SER A 62 -0.10 3.04 -22.34
C SER A 62 -0.79 1.93 -21.54
N PRO A 63 -0.23 1.42 -20.42
CA PRO A 63 -0.81 0.28 -19.70
C PRO A 63 -2.24 0.52 -19.19
N TRP A 64 -2.54 1.73 -18.72
CA TRP A 64 -3.89 2.07 -18.22
C TRP A 64 -4.93 2.10 -19.34
N ARG A 65 -4.53 2.50 -20.55
CA ARG A 65 -5.41 2.45 -21.73
C ARG A 65 -5.71 1.02 -22.14
N HIS A 66 -4.71 0.14 -22.09
CA HIS A 66 -4.92 -1.29 -22.37
C HIS A 66 -5.90 -1.92 -21.38
N GLN A 67 -5.81 -1.58 -20.08
CA GLN A 67 -6.78 -2.06 -19.08
C GLN A 67 -8.22 -1.58 -19.35
N CYS A 68 -8.43 -0.35 -19.84
CA CYS A 68 -9.76 0.13 -20.24
C CYS A 68 -10.33 -0.63 -21.45
N ILE A 69 -9.48 -1.02 -22.39
CA ILE A 69 -9.87 -1.67 -23.64
C ILE A 69 -10.15 -3.17 -23.43
N HIS A 70 -9.32 -3.85 -22.63
CA HIS A 70 -9.43 -5.30 -22.39
C HIS A 70 -10.35 -5.69 -21.21
N SER A 71 -10.82 -4.75 -20.38
CA SER A 71 -11.78 -5.02 -19.30
C SER A 71 -13.11 -5.65 -19.77
N ASN A 72 -13.42 -5.63 -21.07
CA ASN A 72 -14.59 -6.32 -21.66
C ASN A 72 -14.25 -7.69 -22.28
N GLN A 73 -12.98 -8.07 -22.40
CA GLN A 73 -12.53 -9.36 -22.97
C GLN A 73 -11.97 -10.32 -21.89
N ASP A 74 -11.42 -9.79 -20.78
CA ASP A 74 -10.74 -10.59 -19.76
C ASP A 74 -11.65 -11.54 -18.94
N GLU A 75 -12.98 -11.34 -18.93
CA GLU A 75 -13.92 -12.31 -18.34
C GLU A 75 -13.84 -13.70 -19.01
N SER A 76 -13.28 -13.77 -20.22
CA SER A 76 -13.09 -15.02 -20.98
C SER A 76 -11.65 -15.54 -21.02
N MET A 77 -10.67 -14.81 -20.48
CA MET A 77 -9.24 -15.08 -20.76
C MET A 77 -8.55 -15.95 -19.71
N TYR A 78 -9.15 -16.16 -18.53
CA TYR A 78 -8.55 -16.96 -17.44
C TYR A 78 -9.55 -17.90 -16.75
N GLN A 79 -10.55 -18.41 -17.46
CA GLN A 79 -11.10 -19.70 -17.03
C GLN A 79 -9.98 -20.72 -17.23
N VAL A 80 -9.47 -21.24 -16.12
CA VAL A 80 -8.76 -22.53 -16.11
C VAL A 80 -9.69 -23.47 -16.87
N VAL A 81 -9.30 -23.84 -18.09
CA VAL A 81 -10.01 -24.85 -18.85
C VAL A 81 -9.82 -26.12 -18.02
N ASP A 82 -10.88 -26.51 -17.33
CA ASP A 82 -10.96 -27.83 -16.71
C ASP A 82 -10.72 -28.83 -17.85
N ILE A 83 -9.71 -29.68 -17.70
CA ILE A 83 -9.21 -30.60 -18.75
C ILE A 83 -10.23 -31.74 -19.00
N GLY A 84 -11.47 -31.61 -18.52
CA GLY A 84 -12.56 -32.57 -18.68
C GLY A 84 -13.40 -32.39 -19.95
N ASP A 85 -13.58 -31.17 -20.47
CA ASP A 85 -14.71 -30.88 -21.38
C ASP A 85 -14.32 -30.31 -22.76
N ALA A 86 -13.05 -30.36 -23.15
CA ALA A 86 -12.55 -29.72 -24.38
C ALA A 86 -12.73 -30.54 -25.68
N GLU A 87 -13.75 -31.41 -25.79
CA GLU A 87 -13.96 -32.25 -26.99
C GLU A 87 -15.17 -31.91 -27.88
N GLU A 88 -16.03 -30.95 -27.53
CA GLU A 88 -17.17 -30.62 -28.39
C GLU A 88 -17.34 -29.12 -28.62
N LEU A 89 -16.76 -28.60 -29.73
CA LEU A 89 -17.31 -27.58 -30.65
C LEU A 89 -16.17 -26.86 -31.41
N ALA A 90 -15.62 -27.51 -32.44
CA ALA A 90 -14.83 -26.83 -33.46
C ALA A 90 -15.52 -27.00 -34.83
N SER A 91 -16.20 -25.94 -35.29
CA SER A 91 -16.70 -25.86 -36.67
C SER A 91 -15.53 -25.57 -37.65
N PRO A 92 -15.57 -26.03 -38.91
CA PRO A 92 -14.34 -26.20 -39.70
C PRO A 92 -13.91 -25.03 -40.61
N GLU A 93 -14.42 -23.79 -40.47
CA GLU A 93 -14.21 -22.78 -41.53
C GLU A 93 -13.93 -21.32 -41.10
N GLU A 94 -13.50 -21.05 -39.87
CA GLU A 94 -12.99 -19.71 -39.56
C GLU A 94 -11.49 -19.61 -39.84
N ARG A 95 -11.12 -18.82 -40.86
CA ARG A 95 -9.72 -18.50 -41.16
C ARG A 95 -9.09 -17.79 -39.96
N ARG A 96 -8.33 -18.55 -39.15
CA ARG A 96 -7.59 -18.05 -37.96
C ARG A 96 -6.48 -17.03 -38.25
N LEU A 97 -6.17 -16.83 -39.54
CA LEU A 97 -5.09 -15.96 -39.99
C LEU A 97 -5.63 -14.92 -40.98
N SER A 98 -5.12 -13.69 -40.88
CA SER A 98 -5.39 -12.61 -41.84
C SER A 98 -4.89 -12.91 -43.25
N GLU A 99 -5.34 -12.10 -44.20
CA GLU A 99 -4.92 -12.20 -45.60
C GLU A 99 -3.38 -12.10 -45.73
N PRO A 100 -2.79 -12.87 -46.67
CA PRO A 100 -1.35 -12.94 -46.82
C PRO A 100 -0.76 -11.59 -47.26
N LYS A 101 0.17 -11.06 -46.46
CA LYS A 101 0.94 -9.85 -46.79
C LYS A 101 2.38 -10.21 -47.13
N TYR A 102 2.81 -9.91 -48.35
CA TYR A 102 4.17 -10.20 -48.80
C TYR A 102 5.12 -9.04 -48.46
N VAL A 103 6.15 -9.31 -47.66
CA VAL A 103 7.15 -8.33 -47.22
C VAL A 103 8.53 -8.72 -47.78
N PRO A 104 9.31 -7.77 -48.33
CA PRO A 104 10.65 -8.07 -48.82
C PRO A 104 11.58 -8.51 -47.68
N LEU A 105 12.31 -9.61 -47.90
CA LEU A 105 13.33 -10.12 -47.01
C LEU A 105 14.52 -9.14 -46.96
N LYS A 106 14.79 -8.56 -45.79
CA LYS A 106 16.06 -7.88 -45.52
C LYS A 106 17.12 -8.94 -45.22
N LEU A 107 17.69 -9.55 -46.26
CA LEU A 107 18.97 -10.23 -46.10
C LEU A 107 20.04 -9.15 -45.88
N GLN A 108 20.83 -9.30 -44.82
CA GLN A 108 21.99 -8.45 -44.58
C GLN A 108 22.94 -8.68 -45.76
N ASP A 109 23.21 -7.65 -46.56
CA ASP A 109 24.08 -7.69 -47.74
C ASP A 109 25.53 -8.02 -47.34
N GLN A 110 25.81 -9.27 -46.97
CA GLN A 110 27.16 -9.81 -46.97
C GLN A 110 27.50 -10.16 -48.42
N GLN A 111 27.99 -9.15 -49.14
CA GLN A 111 28.87 -9.25 -50.31
C GLN A 111 28.51 -10.37 -51.31
N GLU A 112 27.60 -10.07 -52.24
CA GLU A 112 27.65 -10.67 -53.57
C GLU A 112 28.94 -10.16 -54.28
N LYS A 113 30.08 -10.80 -54.04
CA LYS A 113 31.22 -10.74 -54.97
C LYS A 113 30.94 -11.70 -56.11
N SER A 114 30.40 -11.17 -57.19
CA SER A 114 30.39 -11.82 -58.50
C SER A 114 31.84 -12.09 -58.94
N SER A 115 32.29 -13.33 -58.87
CA SER A 115 33.51 -13.78 -59.54
C SER A 115 33.09 -14.39 -60.87
N ASP A 116 33.29 -13.65 -61.95
CA ASP A 116 33.33 -14.19 -63.32
C ASP A 116 34.46 -15.22 -63.37
N GLY A 117 34.08 -16.48 -63.53
CA GLY A 117 34.99 -17.60 -63.69
C GLY A 117 34.27 -18.68 -64.45
N GLU A 118 34.39 -18.66 -65.78
CA GLU A 118 33.97 -19.75 -66.66
C GLU A 118 34.76 -21.00 -66.26
N SER A 119 34.09 -21.97 -65.65
CA SER A 119 34.57 -23.34 -65.55
C SER A 119 33.36 -24.27 -65.58
N ASP A 120 33.31 -25.00 -66.68
CA ASP A 120 32.40 -26.11 -66.95
C ASP A 120 32.53 -27.21 -65.88
N ASP A 121 31.40 -27.90 -65.70
CA ASP A 121 31.23 -29.21 -65.04
C ASP A 121 31.04 -29.24 -63.51
N SER A 122 29.86 -28.82 -63.09
CA SER A 122 28.90 -29.71 -62.42
C SER A 122 27.57 -28.97 -62.31
N SER A 123 26.46 -29.62 -62.63
CA SER A 123 25.13 -29.02 -62.50
C SER A 123 24.76 -28.86 -61.02
N VAL A 124 25.36 -27.89 -60.33
CA VAL A 124 24.93 -27.47 -59.00
C VAL A 124 23.60 -26.77 -59.20
N LYS A 125 22.50 -27.48 -58.93
CA LYS A 125 21.16 -26.90 -58.94
C LYS A 125 21.13 -25.73 -57.95
N SER A 126 21.29 -24.51 -58.45
CA SER A 126 21.15 -23.32 -57.64
C SER A 126 19.66 -23.10 -57.37
N VAL A 127 19.26 -23.20 -56.10
CA VAL A 127 17.89 -22.96 -55.68
C VAL A 127 17.72 -21.46 -55.50
N ARG A 128 16.99 -20.82 -56.40
CA ARG A 128 16.63 -19.40 -56.27
C ARG A 128 15.47 -19.26 -55.29
N PHE A 129 15.76 -18.79 -54.09
CA PHE A 129 14.72 -18.48 -53.12
C PHE A 129 13.97 -17.20 -53.48
N SER A 130 12.67 -17.17 -53.19
CA SER A 130 11.87 -15.94 -53.29
C SER A 130 12.42 -14.88 -52.32
N LYS A 131 12.57 -13.64 -52.79
CA LYS A 131 12.98 -12.51 -51.96
C LYS A 131 11.81 -11.90 -51.15
N LEU A 132 10.65 -12.54 -51.17
CA LEU A 132 9.44 -12.12 -50.44
C LEU A 132 9.09 -13.19 -49.39
N THR A 133 8.83 -12.76 -48.16
CA THR A 133 8.20 -13.58 -47.12
C THR A 133 6.72 -13.27 -47.02
N GLU A 134 5.93 -14.31 -46.91
CA GLU A 134 4.51 -14.20 -46.57
C GLU A 134 4.36 -14.03 -45.06
N VAL A 135 3.77 -12.92 -44.65
CA VAL A 135 3.44 -12.63 -43.26
C VAL A 135 1.93 -12.65 -43.13
N ARG A 136 1.42 -13.54 -42.28
CA ARG A 136 0.03 -13.56 -41.85
C ARG A 136 -0.05 -13.16 -40.39
N GLN A 137 -0.91 -12.20 -40.09
CA GLN A 137 -1.18 -11.77 -38.72
C GLN A 137 -2.26 -12.68 -38.12
N MET A 138 -2.00 -13.22 -36.94
CA MET A 138 -2.96 -13.99 -36.15
C MET A 138 -3.75 -13.07 -35.20
N SER A 139 -4.83 -13.59 -34.61
CA SER A 139 -5.58 -12.86 -33.59
C SER A 139 -4.70 -12.55 -32.38
N GLU A 140 -4.96 -11.46 -31.65
CA GLU A 140 -4.13 -11.06 -30.50
C GLU A 140 -4.08 -12.15 -29.41
N ALA A 141 -5.20 -12.83 -29.17
CA ALA A 141 -5.28 -13.95 -28.22
C ALA A 141 -4.37 -15.11 -28.65
N GLU A 142 -4.50 -15.59 -29.89
CA GLU A 142 -3.65 -16.68 -30.39
C GLU A 142 -2.18 -16.24 -30.50
N ALA A 143 -1.91 -14.96 -30.78
CA ALA A 143 -0.56 -14.41 -30.85
C ALA A 143 0.13 -14.47 -29.49
N VAL A 144 -0.60 -14.11 -28.42
CA VAL A 144 -0.10 -14.18 -27.04
C VAL A 144 0.11 -15.63 -26.64
N GLU A 145 -0.82 -16.53 -26.92
CA GLU A 145 -0.67 -17.96 -26.62
C GLU A 145 0.52 -18.59 -27.37
N ALA A 146 0.63 -18.33 -28.67
CA ALA A 146 1.76 -18.79 -29.48
C ALA A 146 3.09 -18.17 -29.00
N MET A 147 3.09 -16.91 -28.56
CA MET A 147 4.28 -16.29 -27.96
C MET A 147 4.65 -16.97 -26.65
N MET A 148 3.68 -17.19 -25.76
CA MET A 148 3.88 -17.85 -24.46
C MET A 148 4.42 -19.27 -24.63
N SER A 149 3.92 -20.03 -25.62
CA SER A 149 4.41 -21.37 -25.93
C SER A 149 5.87 -21.42 -26.42
N ARG A 150 6.39 -20.31 -26.95
CA ARG A 150 7.76 -20.20 -27.48
C ARG A 150 8.75 -19.62 -26.47
N LEU A 151 8.30 -19.26 -25.26
CA LEU A 151 9.16 -18.76 -24.20
C LEU A 151 10.07 -19.86 -23.64
N SER A 152 11.28 -19.49 -23.22
CA SER A 152 12.12 -20.39 -22.44
C SER A 152 11.49 -20.65 -21.07
N PHE A 153 11.81 -21.77 -20.42
CA PHE A 153 11.24 -22.14 -19.12
C PHE A 153 11.34 -21.04 -18.05
N SER A 154 12.48 -20.33 -17.98
CA SER A 154 12.63 -19.22 -17.03
C SER A 154 11.83 -17.97 -17.42
N ALA A 155 11.60 -17.75 -18.71
CA ALA A 155 10.76 -16.67 -19.21
C ALA A 155 9.27 -16.98 -19.06
N SER A 156 8.85 -18.24 -19.24
CA SER A 156 7.48 -18.68 -19.02
C SER A 156 7.09 -18.55 -17.55
N LEU A 157 7.97 -18.93 -16.61
CA LEU A 157 7.73 -18.76 -15.17
C LEU A 157 7.55 -17.28 -14.78
N ARG A 158 8.36 -16.38 -15.34
CA ARG A 158 8.20 -14.93 -15.11
C ARG A 158 6.92 -14.38 -15.75
N ALA A 159 6.60 -14.84 -16.96
CA ALA A 159 5.40 -14.42 -17.65
C ALA A 159 4.14 -14.90 -16.91
N GLU A 160 4.14 -16.13 -16.40
CA GLU A 160 3.10 -16.68 -15.53
C GLU A 160 2.95 -15.87 -14.24
N GLN A 161 4.07 -15.52 -13.57
CA GLN A 161 4.02 -14.65 -12.38
C GLN A 161 3.42 -13.28 -12.68
N LEU A 162 3.81 -12.65 -13.81
CA LEU A 162 3.25 -11.37 -14.23
C LEU A 162 1.76 -11.48 -14.60
N ALA A 163 1.34 -12.60 -15.22
CA ALA A 163 -0.05 -12.86 -15.54
C ALA A 163 -0.89 -13.07 -14.27
N LEU A 164 -0.40 -13.85 -13.30
CA LEU A 164 -1.04 -14.02 -11.99
C LEU A 164 -1.12 -12.70 -11.22
N GLN A 165 -0.10 -11.85 -11.31
CA GLN A 165 -0.13 -10.51 -10.73
C GLN A 165 -1.14 -9.60 -11.44
N ALA A 166 -1.25 -9.68 -12.77
CA ALA A 166 -2.24 -8.93 -13.54
C ALA A 166 -3.67 -9.39 -13.24
N ALA A 167 -3.91 -10.71 -13.12
CA ALA A 167 -5.20 -11.28 -12.76
C ALA A 167 -5.64 -10.94 -11.32
N ASN A 168 -4.68 -10.75 -10.41
CA ASN A 168 -4.96 -10.32 -9.03
C ASN A 168 -5.18 -8.79 -8.88
N LYS A 169 -4.98 -8.00 -9.94
CA LYS A 169 -5.26 -6.56 -9.92
C LYS A 169 -6.74 -6.29 -10.00
N LEU A 170 -7.20 -5.31 -9.22
CA LEU A 170 -8.58 -4.85 -9.24
C LEU A 170 -8.89 -4.22 -10.60
N SER A 171 -10.08 -4.54 -11.12
CA SER A 171 -10.57 -3.94 -12.35
C SER A 171 -10.79 -2.43 -12.15
N ILE A 172 -10.72 -1.67 -13.24
CA ILE A 172 -10.94 -0.21 -13.20
C ILE A 172 -12.33 0.12 -12.63
N LYS A 173 -13.34 -0.69 -12.93
CA LYS A 173 -14.71 -0.54 -12.39
C LYS A 173 -14.73 -0.66 -10.86
N GLU A 174 -13.98 -1.62 -10.32
CA GLU A 174 -13.87 -1.79 -8.87
C GLU A 174 -13.08 -0.66 -8.23
N VAL A 175 -11.97 -0.23 -8.83
CA VAL A 175 -11.18 0.91 -8.35
C VAL A 175 -12.05 2.16 -8.31
N MET A 176 -12.81 2.46 -9.36
CA MET A 176 -13.75 3.59 -9.37
C MET A 176 -14.80 3.50 -8.25
N LYS A 177 -15.37 2.31 -8.00
CA LYS A 177 -16.35 2.11 -6.93
C LYS A 177 -15.74 2.34 -5.55
N ILE A 178 -14.52 1.85 -5.32
CA ILE A 178 -13.79 2.03 -4.06
C ILE A 178 -13.42 3.52 -3.87
N SER A 179 -12.89 4.17 -4.92
CA SER A 179 -12.55 5.60 -4.92
C SER A 179 -13.74 6.50 -4.64
N CYS A 180 -14.93 6.18 -5.17
CA CYS A 180 -16.15 6.95 -4.92
C CYS A 180 -16.57 6.93 -3.44
N ILE A 181 -16.59 5.74 -2.82
CA ILE A 181 -16.90 5.59 -1.40
C ILE A 181 -15.83 6.28 -0.55
N PHE A 182 -14.56 6.04 -0.86
CA PHE A 182 -13.44 6.65 -0.16
C PHE A 182 -13.47 8.17 -0.22
N CYS A 183 -13.78 8.76 -1.38
CA CYS A 183 -13.87 10.20 -1.57
C CYS A 183 -14.82 10.86 -0.56
N LEU A 184 -16.00 10.27 -0.35
CA LEU A 184 -16.99 10.80 0.60
C LEU A 184 -16.51 10.70 2.06
N LEU A 185 -15.98 9.54 2.48
CA LEU A 185 -15.49 9.39 3.85
C LEU A 185 -14.27 10.27 4.11
N TRP A 186 -13.36 10.35 3.14
CA TRP A 186 -12.15 11.17 3.19
C TRP A 186 -12.50 12.64 3.34
N PHE A 187 -13.37 13.15 2.47
CA PHE A 187 -13.75 14.55 2.49
C PHE A 187 -14.47 14.91 3.78
N LEU A 188 -15.40 14.07 4.25
CA LEU A 188 -16.14 14.32 5.48
C LEU A 188 -15.22 14.29 6.72
N GLY A 189 -14.25 13.36 6.76
CA GLY A 189 -13.27 13.29 7.83
C GLY A 189 -12.35 14.52 7.89
N ASN A 190 -11.79 14.92 6.75
CA ASN A 190 -10.93 16.09 6.65
C ASN A 190 -11.70 17.39 6.91
N TYR A 191 -12.92 17.51 6.38
CA TYR A 191 -13.77 18.66 6.63
C TYR A 191 -14.16 18.77 8.11
N GLY A 192 -14.49 17.65 8.77
CA GLY A 192 -14.75 17.62 10.21
C GLY A 192 -13.55 18.04 11.05
N TYR A 193 -12.33 17.64 10.65
CA TYR A 193 -11.09 18.09 11.29
C TYR A 193 -10.86 19.60 11.12
N GLN A 194 -11.10 20.14 9.92
CA GLN A 194 -10.93 21.57 9.66
C GLN A 194 -11.97 22.44 10.39
N ILE A 195 -13.22 22.00 10.47
CA ILE A 195 -14.25 22.69 11.31
C ILE A 195 -13.86 22.62 12.79
N ALA A 196 -13.32 21.49 13.25
CA ALA A 196 -12.87 21.39 14.63
C ALA A 196 -11.78 22.40 14.96
N LEU A 197 -10.85 22.65 14.03
CA LEU A 197 -9.80 23.67 14.18
C LEU A 197 -10.33 25.10 14.15
N SER A 198 -11.44 25.38 13.45
CA SER A 198 -12.04 26.72 13.47
C SER A 198 -12.78 26.99 14.78
N ASP A 199 -13.37 25.95 15.39
CA ASP A 199 -14.23 26.06 16.57
C ASP A 199 -13.49 25.80 17.88
N THR A 200 -12.25 25.29 17.84
CA THR A 200 -11.52 24.78 19.01
C THR A 200 -10.02 24.91 18.80
N GLU A 201 -9.28 25.07 19.91
CA GLU A 201 -7.83 25.07 19.91
C GLU A 201 -7.23 23.78 19.31
N ALA A 202 -6.15 23.96 18.55
CA ALA A 202 -5.42 22.87 17.90
C ALA A 202 -4.97 21.78 18.89
N GLY A 203 -4.59 22.13 20.12
CA GLY A 203 -4.22 21.19 21.17
C GLY A 203 -5.33 20.17 21.46
N VAL A 204 -6.56 20.64 21.74
CA VAL A 204 -7.71 19.76 22.02
C VAL A 204 -8.06 18.90 20.80
N VAL A 205 -8.07 19.50 19.61
CA VAL A 205 -8.37 18.78 18.36
C VAL A 205 -7.35 17.68 18.11
N ASN A 206 -6.07 17.91 18.42
CA ASN A 206 -5.00 16.93 18.27
C ASN A 206 -5.11 15.78 19.28
N VAL A 207 -5.50 16.05 20.52
CA VAL A 207 -5.82 14.97 21.50
C VAL A 207 -6.92 14.07 20.95
N ILE A 208 -8.04 14.66 20.51
CA ILE A 208 -9.18 13.88 20.03
C ILE A 208 -8.84 13.16 18.73
N SER A 209 -8.10 13.80 17.82
CA SER A 209 -7.68 13.18 16.55
C SER A 209 -6.68 12.05 16.76
N SER A 210 -5.82 12.11 17.78
CA SER A 210 -4.90 11.02 18.14
C SER A 210 -5.63 9.73 18.56
N THR A 211 -6.88 9.83 19.00
CA THR A 211 -7.72 8.65 19.30
C THR A 211 -8.10 7.83 18.07
N SER A 212 -7.89 8.38 16.86
CA SER A 212 -8.07 7.65 15.60
C SER A 212 -7.24 6.36 15.51
N GLY A 213 -6.07 6.31 16.17
CA GLY A 213 -5.27 5.08 16.29
C GLY A 213 -5.97 3.98 17.09
N LEU A 214 -6.70 4.35 18.15
CA LEU A 214 -7.52 3.40 18.92
C LEU A 214 -8.70 2.90 18.09
N PHE A 215 -9.40 3.80 17.40
CA PHE A 215 -10.50 3.40 16.51
C PHE A 215 -10.01 2.52 15.35
N THR A 216 -8.84 2.81 14.80
CA THR A 216 -8.23 2.00 13.73
C THR A 216 -7.92 0.60 14.24
N LEU A 217 -7.35 0.49 15.45
CA LEU A 217 -7.05 -0.80 16.08
C LEU A 217 -8.32 -1.61 16.39
N ILE A 218 -9.39 -0.96 16.87
CA ILE A 218 -10.68 -1.61 17.14
C ILE A 218 -11.33 -2.08 15.82
N LEU A 219 -11.39 -1.21 14.81
CA LEU A 219 -11.98 -1.55 13.52
C LEU A 219 -11.17 -2.62 12.77
N ALA A 220 -9.85 -2.59 12.87
CA ALA A 220 -8.97 -3.62 12.32
C ALA A 220 -9.16 -4.98 13.04
N ALA A 221 -9.47 -4.96 14.34
CA ALA A 221 -9.80 -6.17 15.09
C ALA A 221 -11.16 -6.77 14.67
N ILE A 222 -12.16 -5.93 14.42
CA ILE A 222 -13.49 -6.36 13.96
C ILE A 222 -13.45 -6.83 12.50
N PHE A 223 -12.65 -6.15 11.67
CA PHE A 223 -12.55 -6.40 10.23
C PHE A 223 -11.09 -6.69 9.83
N PRO A 224 -10.55 -7.87 10.20
CA PRO A 224 -9.16 -8.19 9.92
C PRO A 224 -8.91 -8.26 8.41
N SER A 225 -7.99 -7.41 7.93
CA SER A 225 -7.54 -7.36 6.54
C SER A 225 -6.25 -8.15 6.31
N SER A 226 -5.33 -8.11 7.28
CA SER A 226 -3.99 -8.71 7.21
C SER A 226 -3.56 -9.22 8.59
N SER A 227 -2.67 -10.21 8.64
CA SER A 227 -2.09 -10.73 9.90
C SER A 227 -1.41 -9.63 10.72
N VAL A 228 -0.83 -8.64 10.03
CA VAL A 228 -0.16 -7.48 10.63
C VAL A 228 -1.13 -6.60 11.40
N ASP A 229 -2.40 -6.53 11.00
CA ASP A 229 -3.40 -5.63 11.58
C ASP A 229 -4.21 -6.33 12.71
N ARG A 230 -3.85 -7.56 13.10
CA ARG A 230 -4.49 -8.28 14.23
C ARG A 230 -4.32 -7.54 15.56
N PHE A 231 -5.35 -7.62 16.39
CA PHE A 231 -5.33 -7.08 17.75
C PHE A 231 -4.30 -7.81 18.61
N THR A 232 -3.42 -7.05 19.26
CA THR A 232 -2.58 -7.58 20.33
C THR A 232 -2.50 -6.59 21.50
N LEU A 233 -2.31 -7.11 22.72
CA LEU A 233 -2.22 -6.26 23.92
C LEU A 233 -1.04 -5.29 23.85
N SER A 234 0.06 -5.71 23.23
CA SER A 234 1.23 -4.87 23.00
C SER A 234 0.93 -3.69 22.08
N LYS A 235 0.14 -3.89 21.01
CA LYS A 235 -0.31 -2.80 20.14
C LYS A 235 -1.23 -1.83 20.88
N LEU A 236 -2.17 -2.34 21.69
CA LEU A 236 -3.06 -1.50 22.49
C LEU A 236 -2.27 -0.61 23.46
N PHE A 237 -1.28 -1.19 24.16
CA PHE A 237 -0.41 -0.43 25.07
C PHE A 237 0.36 0.66 24.35
N SER A 238 0.89 0.40 23.15
CA SER A 238 1.55 1.43 22.36
C SER A 238 0.62 2.59 22.03
N VAL A 239 -0.63 2.32 21.63
CA VAL A 239 -1.58 3.40 21.33
C VAL A 239 -1.92 4.19 22.59
N LEU A 240 -2.11 3.54 23.74
CA LEU A 240 -2.35 4.24 25.01
C LEU A 240 -1.16 5.11 25.42
N LEU A 241 0.07 4.63 25.20
CA LEU A 241 1.29 5.40 25.44
C LEU A 241 1.39 6.62 24.52
N MET A 242 0.98 6.48 23.25
CA MET A 242 0.90 7.61 22.31
C MET A 242 -0.13 8.65 22.78
N VAL A 243 -1.36 8.21 23.07
CA VAL A 243 -2.43 9.11 23.54
C VAL A 243 -2.02 9.81 24.84
N ALA A 244 -1.36 9.12 25.78
CA ALA A 244 -0.84 9.75 26.99
C ALA A 244 0.19 10.86 26.69
N GLY A 245 1.07 10.65 25.71
CA GLY A 245 2.02 11.67 25.27
C GLY A 245 1.35 12.90 24.64
N VAL A 246 0.38 12.67 23.75
CA VAL A 246 -0.41 13.76 23.14
C VAL A 246 -1.17 14.55 24.21
N VAL A 247 -1.81 13.86 25.16
CA VAL A 247 -2.51 14.53 26.28
C VAL A 247 -1.54 15.39 27.09
N LEU A 248 -0.34 14.91 27.40
CA LEU A 248 0.65 15.70 28.16
C LEU A 248 1.07 16.97 27.42
N VAL A 249 1.28 16.89 26.10
CA VAL A 249 1.55 18.05 25.25
C VAL A 249 0.37 19.02 25.29
N SER A 250 -0.84 18.53 25.07
CA SER A 250 -2.02 19.39 24.92
C SER A 250 -2.57 19.94 26.24
N LEU A 251 -2.20 19.39 27.40
CA LEU A 251 -2.58 19.98 28.70
C LEU A 251 -1.94 21.34 28.94
N GLU A 252 -0.78 21.60 28.34
CA GLU A 252 -0.15 22.92 28.41
C GLU A 252 -0.84 23.91 27.48
N ASP A 253 -1.18 23.50 26.26
CA ASP A 253 -1.96 24.29 25.30
C ASP A 253 -3.31 24.74 25.93
N ILE A 254 -4.07 23.80 26.50
CA ILE A 254 -5.39 24.05 27.11
C ILE A 254 -5.32 24.99 28.31
N SER A 255 -4.18 25.08 29.00
CA SER A 255 -4.06 25.87 30.23
C SER A 255 -4.14 27.39 30.00
N LEU A 256 -4.20 27.82 28.73
CA LEU A 256 -4.23 29.23 28.33
C LEU A 256 -5.65 29.79 28.14
N GLU A 257 -6.69 28.99 27.86
CA GLU A 257 -8.04 29.50 27.56
C GLU A 257 -9.20 28.67 28.17
N GLY A 258 -10.26 29.37 28.58
CA GLY A 258 -11.27 28.91 29.55
C GLY A 258 -12.08 27.65 29.24
N ALA A 259 -12.54 27.00 30.31
CA ALA A 259 -13.20 25.70 30.36
C ALA A 259 -14.68 25.67 29.89
N THR A 260 -14.93 25.77 28.59
CA THR A 260 -16.21 25.33 27.99
C THR A 260 -15.92 24.31 26.91
N VAL A 261 -16.62 23.16 26.90
CA VAL A 261 -16.44 22.13 25.86
C VAL A 261 -16.99 22.69 24.53
N PRO A 262 -16.14 23.00 23.55
CA PRO A 262 -16.57 23.58 22.29
C PRO A 262 -17.21 22.52 21.39
N VAL A 263 -18.12 22.94 20.51
CA VAL A 263 -18.78 22.06 19.53
C VAL A 263 -17.75 21.36 18.61
N GLY A 264 -16.58 21.98 18.40
CA GLY A 264 -15.47 21.40 17.64
C GLY A 264 -14.94 20.07 18.18
N VAL A 265 -15.09 19.76 19.48
CA VAL A 265 -14.72 18.44 20.02
C VAL A 265 -15.54 17.32 19.38
N VAL A 266 -16.83 17.55 19.13
CA VAL A 266 -17.72 16.58 18.48
C VAL A 266 -17.29 16.37 17.03
N TRP A 267 -16.97 17.45 16.32
CA TRP A 267 -16.49 17.38 14.93
C TRP A 267 -15.13 16.69 14.82
N SER A 268 -14.23 16.94 15.77
CA SER A 268 -12.93 16.26 15.85
C SER A 268 -13.09 14.76 16.08
N LEU A 269 -14.01 14.36 16.97
CA LEU A 269 -14.30 12.95 17.22
C LEU A 269 -14.89 12.26 15.99
N VAL A 270 -15.83 12.93 15.30
CA VAL A 270 -16.38 12.44 14.04
C VAL A 270 -15.28 12.29 12.98
N GLY A 271 -14.38 13.27 12.87
CA GLY A 271 -13.22 13.21 11.99
C GLY A 271 -12.31 12.02 12.30
N ALA A 272 -11.97 11.80 13.58
CA ALA A 272 -11.13 10.69 14.03
C ALA A 272 -11.74 9.31 13.72
N VAL A 273 -13.06 9.15 13.89
CA VAL A 273 -13.79 7.91 13.55
C VAL A 273 -13.83 7.71 12.04
N LEU A 274 -14.18 8.75 11.27
CA LEU A 274 -14.21 8.66 9.80
C LEU A 274 -12.84 8.34 9.22
N TYR A 275 -11.77 8.91 9.81
CA TYR A 275 -10.39 8.60 9.48
C TYR A 275 -10.09 7.12 9.64
N ALA A 276 -10.37 6.56 10.82
CA ALA A 276 -10.19 5.14 11.07
C ALA A 276 -11.05 4.26 10.15
N CYS A 277 -12.30 4.67 9.90
CA CYS A 277 -13.22 3.98 9.01
C CYS A 277 -12.70 3.90 7.58
N TYR A 278 -12.27 5.02 6.97
CA TYR A 278 -11.79 4.98 5.60
C TYR A 278 -10.47 4.22 5.47
N MET A 279 -9.61 4.29 6.50
CA MET A 279 -8.35 3.54 6.51
C MET A 279 -8.55 2.04 6.56
N VAL A 280 -9.37 1.56 7.49
CA VAL A 280 -9.67 0.13 7.58
C VAL A 280 -10.49 -0.35 6.37
N PHE A 281 -11.42 0.47 5.88
CA PHE A 281 -12.15 0.17 4.64
C PHE A 281 -11.21 -0.04 3.46
N LEU A 282 -10.26 0.87 3.25
CA LEU A 282 -9.32 0.81 2.14
C LEU A 282 -8.40 -0.40 2.26
N ARG A 283 -7.86 -0.64 3.46
CA ARG A 283 -6.97 -1.79 3.74
C ARG A 283 -7.68 -3.13 3.63
N ARG A 284 -8.98 -3.18 3.89
CA ARG A 284 -9.78 -4.40 3.68
C ARG A 284 -10.06 -4.66 2.20
N LYS A 285 -10.36 -3.61 1.43
CA LYS A 285 -10.64 -3.75 0.00
C LYS A 285 -9.38 -4.01 -0.82
N VAL A 286 -8.27 -3.45 -0.38
CA VAL A 286 -6.96 -3.60 -1.01
C VAL A 286 -6.02 -4.10 0.09
N PRO A 287 -5.80 -5.42 0.22
CA PRO A 287 -4.90 -5.97 1.24
C PRO A 287 -3.42 -5.89 0.86
N THR A 288 -3.13 -5.82 -0.44
CA THR A 288 -1.76 -5.79 -0.96
C THR A 288 -1.62 -4.64 -1.95
N GLU A 289 -0.49 -3.94 -1.88
CA GLU A 289 -0.11 -2.84 -2.77
C GLU A 289 -0.26 -3.21 -4.25
N ASP A 290 0.17 -4.42 -4.64
CA ASP A 290 0.17 -4.85 -6.05
C ASP A 290 -1.22 -4.95 -6.68
N ARG A 291 -2.29 -4.98 -5.87
CA ARG A 291 -3.67 -5.15 -6.35
C ARG A 291 -4.27 -3.85 -6.91
N MET A 292 -3.73 -2.68 -6.55
CA MET A 292 -4.30 -1.41 -6.95
C MET A 292 -3.22 -0.38 -7.25
N ASP A 293 -3.33 0.28 -8.39
CA ASP A 293 -2.49 1.43 -8.69
C ASP A 293 -2.98 2.66 -7.89
N PHE A 294 -2.19 3.10 -6.91
CA PHE A 294 -2.54 4.23 -6.05
C PHE A 294 -2.72 5.54 -6.81
N THR A 295 -1.94 5.76 -7.88
CA THR A 295 -2.07 6.99 -8.68
C THR A 295 -3.41 7.01 -9.41
N MET A 296 -3.84 5.88 -9.99
CA MET A 296 -5.16 5.75 -10.62
C MET A 296 -6.29 5.92 -9.59
N PHE A 297 -6.14 5.28 -8.42
CA PHE A 297 -7.09 5.37 -7.32
C PHE A 297 -7.32 6.82 -6.87
N PHE A 298 -6.25 7.56 -6.55
CA PHE A 298 -6.34 8.96 -6.15
C PHE A 298 -6.83 9.84 -7.31
N GLY A 299 -6.44 9.53 -8.55
CA GLY A 299 -6.98 10.17 -9.74
C GLY A 299 -8.52 10.16 -9.78
N PHE A 300 -9.13 9.00 -9.56
CA PHE A 300 -10.58 8.88 -9.48
C PHE A 300 -11.17 9.58 -8.23
N VAL A 301 -10.47 9.54 -7.09
CA VAL A 301 -10.90 10.29 -5.88
C VAL A 301 -11.00 11.79 -6.18
N GLY A 302 -10.00 12.36 -6.85
CA GLY A 302 -10.02 13.76 -7.27
C GLY A 302 -11.13 14.09 -8.26
N LEU A 303 -11.35 13.21 -9.25
CA LEU A 303 -12.45 13.36 -10.22
C LEU A 303 -13.82 13.36 -9.54
N PHE A 304 -14.08 12.39 -8.66
CA PHE A 304 -15.32 12.32 -7.92
C PHE A 304 -15.49 13.52 -6.98
N ASN A 305 -14.41 13.98 -6.35
CA ASN A 305 -14.44 15.19 -5.54
C ASN A 305 -14.89 16.40 -6.37
N THR A 306 -14.30 16.61 -7.54
CA THR A 306 -14.67 17.73 -8.43
C THR A 306 -16.14 17.65 -8.86
N ILE A 307 -16.67 16.46 -9.17
CA ILE A 307 -18.04 16.26 -9.67
C ILE A 307 -19.11 16.27 -8.55
N ILE A 308 -18.81 15.69 -7.39
CA ILE A 308 -19.80 15.49 -6.33
C ILE A 308 -19.85 16.69 -5.38
N LEU A 309 -18.72 17.33 -5.10
CA LEU A 309 -18.60 18.34 -4.05
C LEU A 309 -18.68 19.79 -4.55
N TRP A 310 -18.71 20.04 -5.86
CA TRP A 310 -18.92 21.40 -6.39
C TRP A 310 -20.25 22.07 -5.93
N PRO A 311 -21.38 21.35 -5.69
CA PRO A 311 -22.60 21.98 -5.17
C PRO A 311 -22.42 22.52 -3.75
N GLY A 312 -21.34 22.15 -3.05
CA GLY A 312 -21.01 22.71 -1.74
C GLY A 312 -20.74 24.23 -1.79
N PHE A 313 -20.19 24.76 -2.90
CA PHE A 313 -19.94 26.20 -3.04
C PHE A 313 -21.21 27.06 -2.96
N PRO A 314 -22.23 26.86 -3.83
CA PRO A 314 -23.46 27.64 -3.72
C PRO A 314 -24.23 27.36 -2.43
N LEU A 315 -24.12 26.14 -1.88
CA LEU A 315 -24.78 25.79 -0.62
C LEU A 315 -24.18 26.59 0.56
N LEU A 316 -22.86 26.68 0.65
CA LEU A 316 -22.15 27.43 1.68
C LEU A 316 -22.33 28.95 1.56
N ASP A 317 -22.41 29.46 0.34
CA ASP A 317 -22.67 30.88 0.07
C ASP A 317 -24.10 31.27 0.50
N VAL A 318 -25.09 30.43 0.21
CA VAL A 318 -26.49 30.61 0.66
C VAL A 318 -26.63 30.48 2.18
N LEU A 319 -25.90 29.56 2.80
CA LEU A 319 -25.85 29.40 4.26
C LEU A 319 -25.08 30.53 4.96
N GLY A 320 -24.32 31.35 4.20
CA GLY A 320 -23.47 32.40 4.72
C GLY A 320 -22.28 31.89 5.53
N TRP A 321 -21.96 30.59 5.45
CA TRP A 321 -20.83 29.99 6.16
C TRP A 321 -19.50 30.32 5.48
N GLU A 322 -19.49 30.39 4.14
CA GLU A 322 -18.30 30.79 3.40
C GLU A 322 -18.71 31.55 2.14
N THR A 323 -18.45 32.86 2.09
CA THR A 323 -18.71 33.66 0.88
C THR A 323 -17.78 33.26 -0.25
N PHE A 324 -18.33 33.08 -1.45
CA PHE A 324 -17.53 32.71 -2.62
C PHE A 324 -16.69 33.89 -3.12
N GLN A 325 -15.37 33.83 -2.91
CA GLN A 325 -14.41 34.81 -3.42
C GLN A 325 -13.23 34.09 -4.08
N LEU A 326 -12.83 34.55 -5.25
CA LEU A 326 -11.69 33.98 -5.97
C LEU A 326 -10.37 34.53 -5.40
N PRO A 327 -9.35 33.66 -5.20
CA PRO A 327 -8.05 34.08 -4.68
C PRO A 327 -7.29 34.94 -5.70
N ASN A 328 -6.41 35.80 -5.19
CA ASN A 328 -5.41 36.50 -6.00
C ASN A 328 -4.42 35.52 -6.65
N LYS A 329 -3.70 35.96 -7.69
CA LYS A 329 -2.75 35.10 -8.44
C LYS A 329 -1.65 34.50 -7.55
N GLU A 330 -1.15 35.26 -6.57
CA GLU A 330 -0.13 34.80 -5.63
C GLU A 330 -0.70 33.81 -4.61
N GLN A 331 -1.88 34.09 -4.06
CA GLN A 331 -2.61 33.18 -3.17
C GLN A 331 -2.89 31.84 -3.89
N LEU A 332 -3.38 31.92 -5.14
CA LEU A 332 -3.64 30.73 -5.95
C LEU A 332 -2.36 29.94 -6.22
N LEU A 333 -1.22 30.59 -6.44
CA LEU A 333 0.07 29.93 -6.63
C LEU A 333 0.49 29.18 -5.36
N TYR A 334 0.49 29.83 -4.20
CA TYR A 334 0.86 29.19 -2.94
C TYR A 334 -0.09 28.04 -2.59
N MET A 335 -1.40 28.22 -2.77
CA MET A 335 -2.39 27.16 -2.57
C MET A 335 -2.19 26.00 -3.55
N SER A 336 -1.80 26.29 -4.80
CA SER A 336 -1.54 25.27 -5.80
C SER A 336 -0.29 24.46 -5.49
N VAL A 337 0.81 25.13 -5.09
CA VAL A 337 2.05 24.46 -4.69
C VAL A 337 1.81 23.61 -3.43
N ASN A 338 1.11 24.18 -2.44
CA ASN A 338 0.74 23.46 -1.24
C ASN A 338 -0.19 22.28 -1.55
N GLY A 339 -1.13 22.44 -2.49
CA GLY A 339 -2.00 21.36 -2.93
C GLY A 339 -1.24 20.24 -3.62
N LEU A 340 -0.30 20.56 -4.50
CA LEU A 340 0.47 19.57 -5.24
C LEU A 340 1.44 18.80 -4.34
N ILE A 341 2.21 19.49 -3.50
CA ILE A 341 3.26 18.87 -2.68
C ILE A 341 2.67 18.40 -1.34
N GLY A 342 1.96 19.29 -0.65
CA GLY A 342 1.45 19.10 0.70
C GLY A 342 0.23 18.20 0.81
N THR A 343 -0.54 18.01 -0.27
CA THR A 343 -1.64 17.04 -0.31
C THR A 343 -1.52 15.98 -1.40
N VAL A 344 -1.25 16.33 -2.66
CA VAL A 344 -1.33 15.34 -3.75
C VAL A 344 -0.19 14.32 -3.69
N LEU A 345 1.06 14.78 -3.50
CA LEU A 345 2.23 13.92 -3.38
C LEU A 345 2.31 13.26 -2.01
N SER A 346 2.12 14.03 -0.93
CA SER A 346 2.19 13.53 0.45
C SER A 346 1.20 12.39 0.71
N GLU A 347 -0.05 12.53 0.28
CA GLU A 347 -1.09 11.51 0.54
C GLU A 347 -0.85 10.23 -0.25
N LEU A 348 -0.30 10.35 -1.46
CA LEU A 348 0.12 9.19 -2.23
C LEU A 348 1.26 8.43 -1.54
N LEU A 349 2.28 9.16 -1.09
CA LEU A 349 3.40 8.60 -0.36
C LEU A 349 2.96 8.01 0.99
N TRP A 350 2.06 8.68 1.68
CA TRP A 350 1.52 8.22 2.96
C TRP A 350 0.75 6.92 2.78
N LEU A 351 -0.13 6.85 1.77
CA LEU A 351 -0.84 5.62 1.48
C LEU A 351 0.13 4.50 1.12
N TRP A 352 1.14 4.79 0.30
CA TRP A 352 2.19 3.82 -0.04
C TRP A 352 2.93 3.33 1.21
N GLY A 353 3.34 4.24 2.10
CA GLY A 353 3.97 3.92 3.39
C GLY A 353 3.08 3.07 4.29
N CYS A 354 1.79 3.37 4.35
CA CYS A 354 0.78 2.57 5.06
C CYS A 354 0.69 1.13 4.51
N PHE A 355 0.77 0.97 3.18
CA PHE A 355 0.76 -0.34 2.52
C PHE A 355 2.05 -1.15 2.67
N LEU A 356 3.20 -0.47 2.74
CA LEU A 356 4.49 -1.09 3.03
C LEU A 356 4.60 -1.58 4.47
N THR A 357 3.78 -1.03 5.36
CA THR A 357 3.86 -1.22 6.81
C THR A 357 2.53 -1.75 7.39
N SER A 358 1.90 -1.01 8.30
CA SER A 358 0.61 -1.34 8.90
C SER A 358 -0.27 -0.09 9.01
N SER A 359 -1.58 -0.32 9.03
CA SER A 359 -2.57 0.77 9.16
C SER A 359 -2.35 1.52 10.47
N LEU A 360 -2.08 0.77 11.55
CA LEU A 360 -1.80 1.31 12.87
C LEU A 360 -0.53 2.16 12.88
N MET A 361 0.55 1.69 12.26
CA MET A 361 1.82 2.43 12.28
C MET A 361 1.72 3.74 11.50
N ALA A 362 0.96 3.79 10.40
CA ALA A 362 0.65 5.03 9.69
C ALA A 362 -0.18 6.02 10.53
N THR A 363 -1.10 5.53 11.38
CA THR A 363 -1.84 6.42 12.31
C THR A 363 -0.96 6.96 13.45
N LEU A 364 0.02 6.19 13.89
CA LEU A 364 0.94 6.61 14.95
C LEU A 364 2.06 7.51 14.41
N SER A 365 2.49 7.34 13.16
CA SER A 365 3.45 8.26 12.53
C SER A 365 2.88 9.67 12.43
N LEU A 366 1.60 9.79 12.05
CA LEU A 366 0.87 11.07 12.05
C LEU A 366 0.98 11.84 13.37
N SER A 367 0.95 11.14 14.50
CA SER A 367 1.08 11.77 15.81
C SER A 367 2.51 12.27 16.07
N LEU A 368 3.54 11.72 15.42
CA LEU A 368 4.92 12.23 15.46
C LEU A 368 5.09 13.59 14.78
N THR A 369 4.11 14.03 13.99
CA THR A 369 4.09 15.39 13.43
C THR A 369 4.19 16.42 14.55
N ILE A 370 3.57 16.20 15.72
CA ILE A 370 3.58 17.14 16.86
C ILE A 370 4.98 17.36 17.44
N PRO A 371 5.76 16.33 17.84
CA PRO A 371 7.13 16.56 18.27
C PRO A 371 8.02 17.04 17.13
N LEU A 372 7.73 16.71 15.87
CA LEU A 372 8.47 17.20 14.72
C LEU A 372 8.25 18.71 14.50
N THR A 373 7.03 19.22 14.63
CA THR A 373 6.73 20.66 14.56
C THR A 373 7.47 21.41 15.66
N MET A 374 7.44 20.90 16.91
CA MET A 374 8.19 21.53 18.02
C MET A 374 9.68 21.68 17.72
N VAL A 375 10.29 20.64 17.13
CA VAL A 375 11.70 20.70 16.74
C VAL A 375 11.91 21.78 15.67
N VAL A 376 11.04 21.84 14.66
CA VAL A 376 11.11 22.88 13.61
C VAL A 376 10.93 24.27 14.20
N ASP A 377 9.98 24.46 15.12
CA ASP A 377 9.70 25.75 15.76
C ASP A 377 10.89 26.23 16.62
N ILE A 378 11.56 25.32 17.34
CA ILE A 378 12.79 25.66 18.08
C ILE A 378 13.89 26.15 17.13
N PHE A 379 14.06 25.51 15.97
CA PHE A 379 15.15 25.84 15.04
C PHE A 379 14.84 27.03 14.11
N VAL A 380 13.57 27.25 13.78
CA VAL A 380 13.15 28.25 12.79
C VAL A 380 12.60 29.50 13.45
N LYS A 381 11.80 29.35 14.51
CA LYS A 381 11.10 30.44 15.19
C LYS A 381 11.78 30.85 16.52
N ASP A 382 12.83 30.14 16.94
CA ASP A 382 13.55 30.34 18.21
C ASP A 382 12.60 30.40 19.43
N VAL A 383 11.54 29.56 19.42
CA VAL A 383 10.54 29.50 20.50
C VAL A 383 11.02 28.60 21.64
N GLU A 384 10.95 29.10 22.88
CA GLU A 384 11.28 28.33 24.07
C GLU A 384 10.04 27.55 24.57
N TYR A 385 10.11 26.22 24.49
CA TYR A 385 9.10 25.33 25.06
C TYR A 385 9.39 24.98 26.52
N SER A 386 8.32 24.82 27.30
CA SER A 386 8.35 24.30 28.67
C SER A 386 8.74 22.83 28.74
N LEU A 387 9.16 22.38 29.93
CA LEU A 387 9.63 20.99 30.13
C LEU A 387 8.56 19.94 29.88
N ILE A 388 7.27 20.27 30.03
CA ILE A 388 6.20 19.28 29.90
C ILE A 388 5.94 18.90 28.44
N PHE A 389 6.18 19.80 27.47
CA PHE A 389 6.22 19.47 26.04
C PHE A 389 7.25 18.37 25.73
N TYR A 390 8.47 18.48 26.26
CA TYR A 390 9.50 17.45 26.08
C TYR A 390 9.13 16.14 26.76
N ILE A 391 8.53 16.21 27.96
CA ILE A 391 8.05 15.02 28.68
C ILE A 391 6.92 14.32 27.90
N GLY A 392 6.06 15.07 27.20
CA GLY A 392 5.00 14.53 26.33
C GLY A 392 5.54 13.95 25.01
N ALA A 393 6.57 14.56 24.42
CA ALA A 393 7.19 14.08 23.18
C ALA A 393 7.87 12.71 23.31
N ILE A 394 8.50 12.42 24.46
CA ILE A 394 9.21 11.16 24.72
C ILE A 394 8.30 9.91 24.57
N PRO A 395 7.14 9.79 25.25
CA PRO A 395 6.26 8.64 25.10
C PRO A 395 5.65 8.52 23.70
N MET A 396 5.47 9.62 22.96
CA MET A 396 5.02 9.59 21.56
C MET A 396 6.06 8.91 20.66
N MET A 397 7.33 9.34 20.76
CA MET A 397 8.45 8.73 20.05
C MET A 397 8.64 7.26 20.46
N LEU A 398 8.57 6.96 21.75
CA LEU A 398 8.69 5.60 22.27
C LEU A 398 7.57 4.69 21.74
N SER A 399 6.33 5.18 21.69
CA SER A 399 5.21 4.42 21.14
C SER A 399 5.45 3.98 19.69
N PHE A 400 5.92 4.90 18.84
CA PHE A 400 6.23 4.59 17.45
C PHE A 400 7.35 3.55 17.31
N ILE A 401 8.39 3.64 18.13
CA ILE A 401 9.48 2.65 18.16
C ILE A 401 8.95 1.28 18.60
N VAL A 402 8.10 1.22 19.63
CA VAL A 402 7.50 -0.03 20.09
C VAL A 402 6.63 -0.66 19.00
N VAL A 403 5.77 0.11 18.30
CA VAL A 403 4.97 -0.43 17.19
C VAL A 403 5.82 -0.88 16.02
N THR A 404 6.91 -0.17 15.73
CA THR A 404 7.88 -0.58 14.71
C THR A 404 8.48 -1.96 15.04
N LEU A 405 8.88 -2.18 16.29
CA LEU A 405 9.41 -3.47 16.75
C LEU A 405 8.35 -4.57 16.71
N LEU A 406 7.12 -4.29 17.15
CA LEU A 406 6.00 -5.25 17.09
C LEU A 406 5.65 -5.64 15.65
N THR A 407 5.74 -4.70 14.71
CA THR A 407 5.47 -4.96 13.29
C THR A 407 6.60 -5.79 12.64
N HIS A 408 7.84 -5.61 13.12
CA HIS A 408 8.97 -6.44 12.70
C HIS A 408 8.85 -7.88 13.22
N TYR A 409 8.45 -8.07 14.49
CA TYR A 409 8.31 -9.37 15.15
C TYR A 409 6.84 -9.79 15.32
N GLU A 410 6.22 -10.25 14.24
CA GLU A 410 4.78 -10.57 14.16
C GLU A 410 4.24 -11.54 15.23
N ASN A 411 5.07 -12.49 15.68
CA ASN A 411 4.67 -13.54 16.64
C ASN A 411 5.04 -13.21 18.09
N TRP A 412 5.57 -12.02 18.36
CA TRP A 412 6.08 -11.66 19.68
C TRP A 412 5.19 -10.63 20.37
N ASP A 413 4.40 -11.09 21.33
CA ASP A 413 3.57 -10.24 22.20
C ASP A 413 4.18 -10.15 23.61
N PRO A 414 5.12 -9.23 23.86
CA PRO A 414 5.84 -9.14 25.13
C PRO A 414 4.91 -8.91 26.33
N LEU A 415 3.81 -8.16 26.14
CA LEU A 415 2.87 -7.90 27.24
C LEU A 415 2.02 -9.12 27.57
N MET A 416 1.60 -9.90 26.58
CA MET A 416 0.88 -11.15 26.83
C MET A 416 1.77 -12.17 27.53
N ASP A 417 3.04 -12.26 27.12
CA ASP A 417 4.05 -13.10 27.79
C ASP A 417 4.33 -12.63 29.22
N CYS A 418 4.39 -11.32 29.46
CA CYS A 418 4.53 -10.77 30.81
C CYS A 418 3.32 -11.09 31.68
N ILE A 419 2.09 -10.90 31.17
CA ILE A 419 0.85 -11.18 31.91
C ILE A 419 0.74 -12.68 32.22
N THR A 420 1.02 -13.55 31.26
CA THR A 420 1.00 -15.01 31.50
C THR A 420 2.08 -15.45 32.48
N LYS A 421 3.29 -14.86 32.44
CA LYS A 421 4.34 -15.10 33.44
C LYS A 421 3.94 -14.61 34.83
N ILE A 422 3.32 -13.43 34.93
CA ILE A 422 2.82 -12.88 36.20
C ILE A 422 1.69 -13.78 36.73
N ASN A 423 0.74 -14.17 35.89
CA ASN A 423 -0.37 -15.05 36.28
C ASN A 423 0.14 -16.43 36.73
N ARG A 424 1.07 -17.04 35.99
CA ARG A 424 1.75 -18.29 36.42
C ARG A 424 2.48 -18.12 37.75
N ARG A 425 3.13 -16.97 37.99
CA ARG A 425 3.84 -16.68 39.26
C ARG A 425 2.88 -16.44 40.43
N CYS A 426 1.73 -15.80 40.19
CA CYS A 426 0.66 -15.61 41.17
C CYS A 426 -0.07 -16.93 41.48
N SER A 427 -0.39 -17.75 40.48
CA SER A 427 -0.99 -19.08 40.67
C SER A 427 -0.04 -20.04 41.40
N ARG A 428 1.29 -19.95 41.17
CA ARG A 428 2.26 -20.77 41.92
C ARG A 428 2.35 -20.40 43.40
N ASN A 429 2.04 -19.16 43.76
CA ASN A 429 1.91 -18.74 45.17
C ASN A 429 0.62 -19.24 45.81
N ASN A 430 -0.47 -19.40 45.05
CA ASN A 430 -1.72 -19.99 45.55
C ASN A 430 -1.67 -21.54 45.61
N HIS A 431 -0.85 -22.20 44.79
CA HIS A 431 -0.76 -23.66 44.76
C HIS A 431 0.20 -24.27 45.81
N MET A 432 0.90 -23.44 46.60
CA MET A 432 1.75 -23.90 47.72
C MET A 432 0.96 -24.22 49.01
N TYR A 433 -0.37 -24.29 48.93
CA TYR A 433 -1.25 -24.77 50.02
C TYR A 433 -2.01 -26.06 49.66
N SER A 434 -1.79 -26.65 48.49
CA SER A 434 -2.51 -27.85 48.03
C SER A 434 -1.53 -28.88 47.46
N LEU A 435 -0.56 -29.29 48.28
CA LEU A 435 0.39 -30.38 48.00
C LEU A 435 0.50 -31.35 49.19
N VAL A 436 -0.60 -31.53 49.93
CA VAL A 436 -0.67 -32.49 51.05
C VAL A 436 -1.63 -33.66 50.76
N ASP A 437 -2.46 -33.61 49.71
CA ASP A 437 -3.51 -34.63 49.49
C ASP A 437 -3.43 -35.42 48.17
N THR A 438 -2.43 -35.18 47.31
CA THR A 438 -2.39 -35.78 45.95
C THR A 438 -1.49 -37.00 45.80
N GLU A 439 -0.81 -37.47 46.85
CA GLU A 439 0.01 -38.70 46.78
C GLU A 439 -0.81 -39.99 47.01
N GLY A 440 -2.07 -39.88 47.44
CA GLY A 440 -2.94 -41.03 47.73
C GLY A 440 -3.70 -41.60 46.53
N LEU A 441 -3.89 -40.82 45.46
CA LEU A 441 -4.83 -41.16 44.38
C LEU A 441 -4.17 -41.66 43.09
N GLU A 442 -2.85 -41.56 42.93
CA GLU A 442 -2.14 -42.06 41.74
C GLU A 442 -1.82 -43.57 41.76
N ARG A 443 -2.24 -44.31 42.80
CA ARG A 443 -1.96 -45.76 42.89
C ARG A 443 -3.03 -46.67 42.29
N GLU A 444 -4.13 -46.16 41.75
CA GLU A 444 -5.25 -47.00 41.28
C GLU A 444 -5.50 -47.02 39.76
N SER A 445 -4.79 -46.26 38.92
CA SER A 445 -5.07 -46.22 37.47
C SER A 445 -4.19 -47.11 36.59
N LEU A 446 -3.27 -47.90 37.17
CA LEU A 446 -2.40 -48.84 36.45
C LEU A 446 -2.92 -50.28 36.52
N ILE A 447 -4.14 -50.52 36.02
CA ILE A 447 -4.57 -51.87 35.61
C ILE A 447 -5.28 -51.77 34.26
N VAL A 448 -4.56 -52.23 33.23
CA VAL A 448 -5.08 -52.51 31.89
C VAL A 448 -6.12 -53.64 31.98
N ASN A 449 -7.25 -53.50 31.29
CA ASN A 449 -8.04 -54.65 30.88
C ASN A 449 -8.59 -54.42 29.46
N GLU A 450 -8.06 -55.22 28.53
CA GLU A 450 -8.61 -55.45 27.20
C GLU A 450 -10.01 -56.05 27.31
N THR A 451 -10.96 -55.58 26.50
CA THR A 451 -11.94 -56.41 25.75
C THR A 451 -12.89 -55.52 24.92
N GLY A 452 -12.69 -55.56 23.60
CA GLY A 452 -13.75 -55.82 22.60
C GLY A 452 -14.84 -54.78 22.26
N VAL A 453 -14.78 -54.36 20.99
CA VAL A 453 -15.88 -54.36 19.98
C VAL A 453 -16.78 -53.11 19.81
N ASP A 454 -16.60 -52.54 18.60
CA ASP A 454 -17.52 -51.87 17.65
C ASP A 454 -17.87 -50.36 17.66
N GLU A 455 -17.47 -49.76 16.52
CA GLU A 455 -18.13 -48.79 15.63
C GLU A 455 -18.32 -47.31 16.05
N ALA A 456 -17.58 -46.40 15.40
CA ALA A 456 -18.10 -45.48 14.35
C ALA A 456 -17.06 -44.42 13.92
N GLU A 457 -16.87 -44.31 12.61
CA GLU A 457 -16.66 -43.11 11.75
C GLU A 457 -15.90 -41.88 12.28
N GLU A 458 -14.77 -41.53 11.64
CA GLU A 458 -14.58 -40.41 10.70
C GLU A 458 -13.08 -40.09 10.54
N GLU A 459 -12.66 -39.95 9.27
CA GLU A 459 -11.27 -39.78 8.82
C GLU A 459 -10.86 -38.30 8.90
N ASP A 460 -9.78 -38.00 9.63
CA ASP A 460 -8.97 -36.78 9.45
C ASP A 460 -7.62 -37.20 8.83
N GLU A 461 -7.34 -36.69 7.63
CA GLU A 461 -6.05 -36.86 6.94
C GLU A 461 -4.96 -36.05 7.66
N GLU A 462 -3.94 -36.76 8.16
CA GLU A 462 -2.71 -36.18 8.69
C GLU A 462 -1.84 -35.56 7.60
N GLU A 463 -1.49 -34.29 7.80
CA GLU A 463 -0.50 -33.54 7.04
C GLU A 463 0.91 -34.09 7.34
N VAL A 464 1.51 -34.77 6.35
CA VAL A 464 2.84 -35.37 6.44
C VAL A 464 3.93 -34.30 6.36
N ASP A 465 4.67 -34.17 7.47
CA ASP A 465 5.92 -33.43 7.58
C ASP A 465 6.99 -34.04 6.65
N THR A 466 7.42 -33.29 5.63
CA THR A 466 8.56 -33.63 4.79
C THR A 466 9.67 -32.59 4.93
N THR A 467 10.28 -32.57 6.11
CA THR A 467 11.66 -32.11 6.26
C THR A 467 12.64 -33.21 5.84
N GLY A 468 13.28 -33.06 4.69
CA GLY A 468 14.54 -33.76 4.39
C GLY A 468 14.72 -34.31 2.99
N ILE A 469 15.04 -33.44 2.02
CA ILE A 469 15.88 -33.83 0.87
C ILE A 469 16.90 -32.72 0.61
N ASN A 470 17.98 -32.74 1.39
CA ASN A 470 19.26 -32.20 0.94
C ASN A 470 20.06 -33.37 0.37
N ASN A 471 20.23 -33.41 -0.95
CA ASN A 471 21.39 -34.07 -1.56
C ASN A 471 21.71 -33.44 -2.91
N ALA A 472 22.88 -32.80 -2.92
CA ALA A 472 23.87 -32.69 -3.98
C ALA A 472 23.45 -33.09 -5.41
N ILE A 473 23.47 -32.11 -6.31
CA ILE A 473 23.94 -32.32 -7.68
C ILE A 473 25.01 -31.26 -7.96
N VAL A 474 26.25 -31.75 -7.97
CA VAL A 474 27.43 -31.09 -8.52
C VAL A 474 27.24 -31.03 -10.05
N ILE A 475 27.25 -29.83 -10.62
CA ILE A 475 27.54 -29.65 -12.05
C ILE A 475 28.72 -28.69 -12.16
N THR A 476 29.79 -29.26 -12.69
CA THR A 476 31.04 -28.62 -13.09
C THR A 476 30.80 -27.64 -14.24
N ASP A 477 31.05 -26.35 -14.03
CA ASP A 477 31.23 -25.40 -15.11
C ASP A 477 32.72 -25.31 -15.47
N ASN A 478 33.03 -25.88 -16.62
CA ASN A 478 34.29 -25.73 -17.32
C ASN A 478 34.02 -24.79 -18.50
N ALA A 479 34.28 -23.49 -18.31
CA ALA A 479 34.24 -22.52 -19.40
C ALA A 479 35.45 -21.59 -19.30
N SER A 480 36.40 -21.89 -20.18
CA SER A 480 37.52 -21.06 -20.60
C SER A 480 37.05 -19.66 -21.02
N ALA A 481 37.43 -18.64 -20.26
CA ALA A 481 37.45 -17.26 -20.70
C ALA A 481 38.90 -16.77 -20.75
N SER A 482 39.35 -16.46 -21.96
CA SER A 482 40.63 -15.88 -22.31
C SER A 482 40.83 -14.52 -21.62
N ASN A 483 41.87 -14.44 -20.79
CA ASN A 483 42.43 -13.18 -20.29
C ASN A 483 43.18 -12.46 -21.42
N SER A 484 42.72 -11.28 -21.81
CA SER A 484 43.56 -10.23 -22.39
C SER A 484 43.46 -8.98 -21.52
N MET A 485 44.53 -8.70 -20.76
CA MET A 485 44.78 -7.41 -20.12
C MET A 485 44.77 -6.28 -21.16
N PRO A 486 44.45 -5.04 -20.73
CA PRO A 486 45.51 -4.05 -20.82
C PRO A 486 45.71 -3.28 -19.51
N THR A 487 46.99 -3.06 -19.25
CA THR A 487 47.62 -2.34 -18.15
C THR A 487 47.27 -0.85 -18.17
N MET A 488 46.87 -0.30 -17.02
CA MET A 488 47.00 1.13 -16.73
C MET A 488 48.48 1.49 -16.55
N ILE A 489 48.96 2.56 -17.19
CA ILE A 489 50.03 3.42 -16.66
C ILE A 489 49.70 4.90 -16.97
N ASN A 490 49.71 5.71 -15.91
CA ASN A 490 49.67 7.18 -15.84
C ASN A 490 50.78 7.89 -16.65
N ASN A 491 50.50 9.10 -17.14
CA ASN A 491 51.36 10.30 -17.07
C ASN A 491 50.51 11.51 -17.53
N ILE A 492 50.22 12.50 -16.67
CA ILE A 492 51.02 13.73 -16.45
C ILE A 492 51.34 14.41 -17.80
N ILE A 493 50.49 15.34 -18.27
CA ILE A 493 50.55 16.82 -18.21
C ILE A 493 49.24 17.35 -18.80
#